data_AF-A0A3P7LEJ1-F1
#
_entry.id   AF-A0A3P7LEJ1-F1
#
_cell.length_a   1.000
_cell.length_b   1.000
_cell.length_c   1.000
_cell.angle_alpha   90.00
_cell.angle_beta   90.00
_cell.angle_gamma   90.00
#
_symmetry.space_group_name_H-M   'P 1'
#
loop_
_entity.id
_entity.type
_entity.pdbx_description
1 polymer ?
#
loop_
_entity_poly.entity_id
_entity_poly.type
_entity_poly.pdbx_seq_one_letter_code
_entity_poly.pdbx_strand_id
1 'polypeptide(L)' 'MSGRKKALLKVIILGDSGVGKTSLMNQYVNRRFSNQYKATIGADFLTRDVQIDDRTVTLQ' A
#
# COMPACT_ATOMS: atom_id res chain seq x y z
N MET A 1 -10.22 29.35 9.02
CA MET A 1 -9.53 28.68 7.89
C MET A 1 -9.93 27.21 7.90
N SER A 2 -10.77 26.76 6.97
CA SER A 2 -11.14 25.34 6.90
C SER A 2 -9.94 24.56 6.37
N GLY A 3 -9.25 23.82 7.25
CA GLY A 3 -8.11 22.99 6.89
C GLY A 3 -8.54 21.94 5.86
N ARG A 4 -7.85 21.87 4.73
CA ARG A 4 -8.13 20.88 3.68
C ARG A 4 -7.99 19.49 4.30
N LYS A 5 -9.09 18.73 4.41
CA LYS A 5 -9.06 17.36 4.93
C LYS A 5 -8.14 16.51 4.05
N LYS A 6 -7.21 15.79 4.69
CA LYS A 6 -6.37 14.79 4.03
C LYS A 6 -7.27 13.69 3.46
N ALA A 7 -7.10 13.36 2.19
CA ALA A 7 -7.90 12.32 1.54
C ALA A 7 -7.37 10.93 1.94
N LEU A 8 -8.27 10.01 2.25
CA LEU A 8 -7.99 8.59 2.46
C LEU A 8 -8.50 7.82 1.24
N LEU A 9 -7.61 7.11 0.54
CA LEU A 9 -7.97 6.25 -0.57
C LEU A 9 -7.70 4.79 -0.20
N LYS A 10 -8.71 3.95 -0.37
CA LYS A 10 -8.58 2.50 -0.15
C LYS A 10 -8.14 1.81 -1.44
N VAL A 11 -7.02 1.09 -1.40
CA VAL A 11 -6.39 0.40 -2.53
C VAL A 11 -6.36 -1.10 -2.27
N ILE A 12 -7.02 -1.86 -3.14
CA ILE A 12 -7.09 -3.32 -3.03
C ILE A 12 -6.29 -3.94 -4.17
N ILE A 13 -5.33 -4.80 -3.84
CA ILE A 13 -4.54 -5.56 -4.82
C ILE A 13 -5.09 -6.99 -4.91
N LEU A 14 -5.57 -7.36 -6.10
CA LEU A 14 -6.13 -8.67 -6.40
C LEU A 14 -5.20 -9.47 -7.32
N GLY A 15 -5.34 -10.79 -7.30
CA GLY A 15 -4.59 -11.73 -8.16
C GLY A 15 -4.33 -13.07 -7.48
N ASP A 16 -3.84 -14.04 -8.23
CA ASP A 16 -3.61 -15.41 -7.76
C ASP A 16 -2.56 -15.51 -6.65
N SER A 17 -2.56 -16.63 -5.93
CA SER A 17 -1.53 -16.90 -4.93
C SER A 17 -0.14 -16.93 -5.58
N GLY A 18 0.85 -16.33 -4.93
CA GLY A 18 2.24 -16.39 -5.40
C GLY A 18 2.64 -15.35 -6.46
N VAL A 19 1.71 -14.58 -7.04
CA VAL A 19 2.03 -13.59 -8.10
C VAL A 19 2.80 -12.34 -7.62
N GLY A 20 3.13 -12.27 -6.33
CA GLY A 20 3.98 -11.20 -5.78
C GLY A 20 3.26 -9.97 -5.23
N LYS A 21 1.94 -10.03 -4.96
CA LYS A 21 1.16 -8.91 -4.38
C LYS A 21 1.79 -8.34 -3.10
N THR A 22 2.16 -9.21 -2.16
CA THR A 22 2.80 -8.86 -0.88
C THR A 22 4.19 -8.26 -1.09
N SER A 23 4.93 -8.78 -2.08
CA SER A 23 6.26 -8.27 -2.43
C SER A 23 6.18 -6.87 -3.04
N LEU A 24 5.18 -6.62 -3.91
CA LEU A 24 4.91 -5.30 -4.48
C LEU A 24 4.57 -4.28 -3.39
N MET A 25 3.65 -4.64 -2.49
CA MET A 25 3.26 -3.79 -1.36
C MET A 25 4.45 -3.47 -0.44
N ASN A 26 5.24 -4.47 -0.04
CA ASN A 26 6.42 -4.25 0.79
C ASN A 26 7.51 -3.43 0.10
N GLN A 27 7.73 -3.65 -1.20
CA GLN A 27 8.69 -2.87 -1.96
C GLN A 27 8.23 -1.41 -2.07
N TYR A 28 6.94 -1.19 -2.28
CA TYR A 28 6.38 0.15 -2.36
C TYR A 28 6.48 0.87 -1.01
N VAL A 29 5.96 0.28 0.08
CA VAL A 29 5.84 0.92 1.39
C VAL A 29 7.15 0.92 2.18
N ASN A 30 7.80 -0.23 2.28
CA ASN A 30 8.96 -0.45 3.13
C ASN A 30 10.30 -0.36 2.38
N ARG A 31 10.28 -0.21 1.05
CA ARG A 31 11.48 -0.29 0.18
C ARG A 31 12.29 -1.56 0.39
N ARG A 32 11.60 -2.65 0.70
CA ARG A 32 12.19 -3.97 0.98
C ARG A 32 11.59 -5.02 0.07
N PHE A 33 12.48 -5.86 -0.45
CA PHE A 33 12.13 -7.07 -1.17
C PHE A 33 12.71 -8.29 -0.44
N SER A 34 11.98 -9.39 -0.43
CA SER A 34 12.40 -10.65 0.18
C SER A 34 12.15 -11.79 -0.80
N ASN A 35 13.15 -12.64 -0.98
CA ASN A 35 13.04 -13.87 -1.78
C ASN A 35 12.38 -15.01 -1.00
N GLN A 36 12.20 -14.85 0.32
CA GLN A 36 11.48 -15.83 1.12
C GLN A 36 9.98 -15.65 0.90
N TYR A 37 9.36 -16.61 0.23
CA TYR A 37 7.91 -16.65 0.10
C TYR A 37 7.27 -16.89 1.47
N LYS A 38 6.39 -15.96 1.87
CA LYS A 38 5.47 -16.13 2.98
C LYS A 38 4.06 -15.91 2.43
N ALA A 39 3.21 -16.93 2.56
CA ALA A 39 1.82 -16.80 2.16
C ALA A 39 1.14 -15.71 3.01
N THR A 40 0.35 -14.85 2.36
CA THR A 40 -0.50 -13.90 3.08
C THR A 40 -1.62 -14.67 3.75
N ILE A 41 -1.75 -14.53 5.06
CA ILE A 41 -2.85 -15.11 5.82
C ILE A 41 -3.99 -14.09 5.83
N GLY A 42 -5.05 -14.36 5.06
CA GLY A 42 -6.18 -13.44 4.92
C GLY A 42 -5.79 -12.19 4.10
N ALA A 43 -5.80 -11.02 4.75
CA ALA A 43 -5.47 -9.74 4.14
C ALA A 43 -4.38 -9.03 4.94
N ASP A 44 -3.49 -8.34 4.22
CA ASP A 44 -2.46 -7.48 4.80
C ASP A 44 -2.82 -6.02 4.51
N PHE A 45 -2.60 -5.14 5.49
CA PHE A 45 -3.00 -3.73 5.43
C PHE A 45 -1.77 -2.85 5.66
N LEU A 46 -1.40 -2.06 4.66
CA LEU A 46 -0.30 -1.12 4.75
C LEU A 46 -0.79 0.28 4.40
N THR A 47 -0.40 1.25 5.21
CA THR A 47 -0.72 2.65 4.97
C THR A 47 0.51 3.40 4.48
N ARG A 48 0.35 4.26 3.47
CA ARG A 48 1.42 5.17 3.04
C ARG A 48 0.86 6.53 2.64
N ASP A 49 1.54 7.58 3.11
CA ASP A 49 1.31 8.93 2.63
C ASP A 49 2.08 9.18 1.33
N VAL A 50 1.40 9.76 0.35
CA VAL A 50 1.96 10.15 -0.94
C VAL A 50 1.53 11.55 -1.32
N GLN A 51 2.45 12.27 -1.97
CA GLN A 51 2.13 13.49 -2.68
C GLN A 51 1.59 13.11 -4.06
N ILE A 52 0.36 13.55 -4.34
CA ILE A 52 -0.26 13.47 -5.67
C ILE A 52 -0.63 14.90 -6.03
N ASP A 53 0.04 15.44 -7.05
CA ASP A 53 0.04 16.88 -7.34
C ASP A 53 0.41 17.69 -6.08
N ASP A 54 -0.35 18.75 -5.76
CA ASP A 54 -0.14 19.59 -4.57
C ASP A 54 -0.91 19.09 -3.32
N ARG A 55 -1.21 17.79 -3.24
CA ARG A 55 -2.01 17.22 -2.14
C ARG A 55 -1.37 15.97 -1.54
N THR A 56 -1.26 15.99 -0.21
CA THR A 56 -0.98 14.77 0.56
C THR A 56 -2.23 13.89 0.63
N VAL A 57 -2.10 12.65 0.18
CA VAL A 57 -3.13 11.62 0.25
C VAL A 57 -2.59 10.43 1.04
N THR A 58 -3.44 9.83 1.87
CA THR A 58 -3.13 8.58 2.56
C THR A 58 -3.73 7.42 1.77
N LEU A 59 -2.87 6.52 1.28
CA LEU A 59 -3.28 5.24 0.70
C LEU A 59 -3.36 4.20 1.83
N GLN A 60 -4.43 3.41 1.83
CA GLN A 60 -4.66 2.29 2.76
C GLN A 60 -5.08 1.04 1.99
#